data_AF-A0A960U2V3-F1
#
_entry.id   AF-A0A960U2V3-F1
#
_cell.length_a   1.000
_cell.length_b   1.000
_cell.length_c   1.000
_cell.angle_alpha   90.00
_cell.angle_beta   90.00
_cell.angle_gamma   90.00
#
_symmetry.space_group_name_H-M   'P 1'
#
loop_
_entity.id
_entity.type
_entity.pdbx_description
1 polymer ?
#
loop_
_entity_poly.entity_id
_entity_poly.type
_entity_poly.pdbx_seq_one_letter_code
_entity_poly.pdbx_strand_id
1 'polypeptide(L)'
;MRWMNHAAQTGAVAAVIDPGYVPLAVLGATAPDWLEWVIGALRGRPVKHRTVTHVLLSWVLAAVFFAFVWDWNGYGLAFALGGCCHWLQDSVTITGVPATWWSDRRTTLLGGRLRTGGIGEYIVSAVVVLACAGIVATRGPDGGYLPFFRNWPGLYAEGLVDGAEWRQHRFEWF
;
A
#
# COMPACT_ATOMS: atom_id res chain seq x y z
N MET A 1 8.23 -3.03 10.49
CA MET A 1 9.25 -3.43 9.50
C MET A 1 10.12 -2.21 9.26
N ARG A 2 11.07 -2.24 8.32
CA ARG A 2 11.71 -1.03 7.81
C ARG A 2 10.76 -0.32 6.85
N TRP A 3 10.81 1.01 6.84
CA TRP A 3 10.01 1.87 5.98
C TRP A 3 10.05 1.47 4.49
N MET A 4 11.22 1.01 4.01
CA MET A 4 11.39 0.54 2.63
C MET A 4 10.50 -0.67 2.32
N ASN A 5 10.35 -1.61 3.26
CA ASN A 5 9.52 -2.79 3.09
C ASN A 5 8.04 -2.44 3.21
N HIS A 6 7.69 -1.46 4.04
CA HIS A 6 6.34 -0.90 4.07
C HIS A 6 5.93 -0.29 2.73
N ALA A 7 6.83 0.53 2.15
CA ALA A 7 6.62 1.14 0.85
C ALA A 7 6.55 0.10 -0.28
N ALA A 8 7.50 -0.84 -0.34
CA ALA A 8 7.57 -1.83 -1.42
C ALA A 8 6.33 -2.74 -1.46
N GLN A 9 5.95 -3.34 -0.33
CA GLN A 9 4.80 -4.24 -0.28
C GLN A 9 3.49 -3.50 -0.55
N THR A 10 3.30 -2.33 0.06
CA THR A 10 2.05 -1.58 -0.09
C THR A 10 1.92 -0.98 -1.48
N GLY A 11 3.01 -0.45 -2.04
CA GLY A 11 3.06 0.03 -3.41
C GLY A 11 2.78 -1.09 -4.43
N ALA A 12 3.33 -2.30 -4.21
CA ALA A 12 3.04 -3.44 -5.07
C ALA A 12 1.56 -3.86 -5.02
N VAL A 13 0.96 -3.89 -3.83
CA VAL A 13 -0.47 -4.18 -3.66
C VAL A 13 -1.33 -3.11 -4.33
N ALA A 14 -0.99 -1.82 -4.16
CA ALA A 14 -1.71 -0.72 -4.80
C ALA A 14 -1.61 -0.79 -6.33
N ALA A 15 -0.42 -1.09 -6.88
CA ALA A 15 -0.20 -1.20 -8.32
C ALA A 15 -1.03 -2.30 -8.99
N VAL A 16 -1.37 -3.38 -8.26
CA VAL A 16 -2.28 -4.42 -8.76
C VAL A 16 -3.70 -3.88 -8.93
N ILE A 17 -4.11 -2.88 -8.16
CA ILE A 17 -5.44 -2.29 -8.22
C ILE A 17 -5.45 -1.13 -9.24
N ASP A 18 -4.58 -0.16 -9.01
CA ASP A 18 -4.40 1.03 -9.83
C ASP A 18 -3.01 1.65 -9.53
N PRO A 19 -2.10 1.71 -10.50
CA PRO A 19 -0.79 2.34 -10.36
C PRO A 19 -0.84 3.80 -9.89
N GLY A 20 -1.90 4.55 -10.24
CA GLY A 20 -2.11 5.93 -9.84
C GLY A 20 -2.26 6.11 -8.32
N TYR A 21 -2.68 5.07 -7.60
CA TYR A 21 -2.80 5.10 -6.14
C TYR A 21 -1.51 4.76 -5.39
N VAL A 22 -0.48 4.27 -6.07
CA VAL A 22 0.80 3.87 -5.45
C VAL A 22 1.40 4.99 -4.59
N PRO A 23 1.52 6.25 -5.05
CA PRO A 23 2.12 7.30 -4.22
C PRO A 23 1.36 7.53 -2.91
N LEU A 24 0.02 7.54 -2.96
CA LEU A 24 -0.83 7.78 -1.80
C LEU A 24 -0.83 6.59 -0.84
N ALA A 25 -0.87 5.37 -1.35
CA ALA A 25 -0.80 4.16 -0.55
C ALA A 25 0.56 4.04 0.16
N VAL A 26 1.67 4.41 -0.50
CA VAL A 26 3.01 4.46 0.11
C VAL A 26 3.12 5.57 1.16
N LEU A 27 2.56 6.75 0.90
CA LEU A 27 2.47 7.83 1.90
C LEU A 27 1.69 7.36 3.13
N GLY A 28 0.56 6.69 2.94
CA GLY A 28 -0.22 6.07 4.02
C GLY A 28 0.53 4.99 4.76
N ALA A 29 1.26 4.12 4.05
CA ALA A 29 2.04 3.03 4.64
C ALA A 29 3.25 3.51 5.44
N THR A 30 3.69 4.74 5.27
CA THR A 30 4.80 5.32 6.04
C THR A 30 4.30 6.33 7.08
N ALA A 31 3.03 6.74 6.99
CA ALA A 31 2.40 7.71 7.88
C ALA A 31 2.47 7.37 9.37
N PRO A 32 2.22 6.14 9.82
CA PRO A 32 2.32 5.81 11.24
C PRO A 32 3.65 6.20 11.87
N ASP A 33 4.76 6.10 11.14
CA ASP A 33 6.11 6.37 11.65
C ASP A 33 6.42 7.88 11.69
N TRP A 34 6.22 8.60 10.59
CA TRP A 34 6.54 10.03 10.57
C TRP A 34 5.50 10.88 11.32
N LEU A 35 4.26 10.41 11.49
CA LEU A 35 3.28 11.07 12.35
C LEU A 35 3.74 11.11 13.81
N GLU A 36 4.48 10.09 14.28
CA GLU A 36 5.05 10.12 15.63
C GLU A 36 6.09 11.24 15.77
N TRP A 37 6.89 11.49 14.73
CA TRP A 37 7.86 12.58 14.72
C TRP A 37 7.16 13.93 14.72
N VAL A 38 6.12 14.10 13.90
CA VAL A 38 5.30 15.32 13.86
C VAL A 38 4.67 15.57 15.22
N ILE A 39 3.99 14.59 15.80
CA ILE A 39 3.36 14.73 17.13
C ILE A 39 4.43 15.01 18.20
N GLY A 40 5.58 14.35 18.12
CA GLY A 40 6.67 14.54 19.06
C GLY A 40 7.27 15.95 19.00
N ALA A 41 7.45 16.48 17.79
CA ALA A 41 7.89 17.85 17.56
C ALA A 41 6.87 18.87 18.09
N LEU A 42 5.58 18.67 17.82
CA LEU A 42 4.51 19.55 18.29
C LEU A 42 4.33 19.54 19.81
N ARG A 43 4.58 18.41 20.46
CA ARG A 43 4.45 18.25 21.93
C ARG A 43 5.76 18.54 22.69
N GLY A 44 6.86 18.80 21.99
CA GLY A 44 8.19 18.97 22.59
C GLY A 44 8.73 17.72 23.29
N ARG A 45 8.19 16.53 23.01
CA ARG A 45 8.65 15.26 23.61
C ARG A 45 8.45 14.09 22.66
N PRO A 46 9.38 13.12 22.61
CA PRO A 46 9.25 11.97 21.73
C PRO A 46 8.02 11.12 22.08
N VAL A 47 7.31 10.66 21.04
CA VAL A 47 6.22 9.68 21.19
C VAL A 47 6.82 8.29 21.15
N LYS A 48 6.31 7.38 21.98
CA LYS A 48 6.74 5.99 21.99
C LYS A 48 6.33 5.31 20.69
N HIS A 49 7.30 4.72 20.00
CA HIS A 49 7.07 4.04 18.73
C HIS A 49 6.06 2.88 18.84
N ARG A 50 5.21 2.73 17.82
CA ARG A 50 4.16 1.70 17.71
C ARG A 50 3.11 1.81 18.81
N THR A 51 2.63 3.03 19.02
CA THR A 51 1.55 3.30 19.97
C THR A 51 0.39 4.01 19.30
N VAL A 52 0.26 5.31 19.49
CA VAL A 52 -0.93 6.10 19.17
C VAL A 52 -1.22 6.12 17.67
N THR A 53 -0.19 6.18 16.84
CA THR A 53 -0.31 6.24 15.37
C THR A 53 -0.39 4.85 14.72
N HIS A 54 -0.09 3.79 15.45
CA HIS A 54 -0.12 2.39 14.97
C HIS A 54 -1.35 1.62 15.48
N VAL A 55 -2.41 2.30 15.86
CA VAL A 55 -3.69 1.66 16.23
C VAL A 55 -4.46 1.30 14.96
N LEU A 56 -4.71 0.01 14.71
CA LEU A 56 -5.45 -0.45 13.52
C LEU A 56 -6.82 0.21 13.39
N LEU A 57 -7.56 0.30 14.50
CA LEU A 57 -8.90 0.85 14.52
C LEU A 57 -8.96 2.29 13.94
N SER A 58 -7.94 3.11 14.19
CA SER A 58 -7.84 4.46 13.61
C SER A 58 -7.79 4.41 12.08
N TRP A 59 -6.98 3.51 11.53
CA TRP A 59 -6.79 3.36 10.09
C TRP A 59 -7.99 2.73 9.40
N VAL A 60 -8.61 1.74 10.03
CA VAL A 60 -9.86 1.13 9.54
C VAL A 60 -10.99 2.15 9.53
N LEU A 61 -11.15 2.94 10.59
CA LEU A 61 -12.18 3.98 10.62
C LEU A 61 -11.91 5.08 9.59
N ALA A 62 -10.64 5.46 9.36
CA ALA A 62 -10.29 6.35 8.28
C ALA A 62 -10.67 5.75 6.92
N ALA A 63 -10.35 4.47 6.66
CA ALA A 63 -10.71 3.80 5.41
C ALA A 63 -12.23 3.71 5.21
N VAL A 64 -12.98 3.40 6.27
CA VAL A 64 -14.46 3.39 6.24
C VAL A 64 -15.00 4.79 5.98
N PHE A 65 -14.46 5.82 6.65
CA PHE A 65 -14.86 7.20 6.41
C PHE A 65 -14.63 7.61 4.96
N PHE A 66 -13.46 7.33 4.39
CA PHE A 66 -13.19 7.65 3.00
C PHE A 66 -14.09 6.84 2.05
N ALA A 67 -14.29 5.54 2.31
CA ALA A 67 -15.13 4.70 1.46
C ALA A 67 -16.61 5.15 1.39
N PHE A 68 -17.17 5.72 2.47
CA PHE A 68 -18.62 5.94 2.58
C PHE A 68 -19.07 7.39 2.82
N VAL A 69 -18.19 8.28 3.27
CA VAL A 69 -18.57 9.65 3.65
C VAL A 69 -18.00 10.67 2.68
N TRP A 70 -16.69 10.64 2.47
CA TRP A 70 -16.01 11.58 1.60
C TRP A 70 -14.74 10.95 1.07
N ASP A 71 -14.60 10.83 -0.24
CA ASP A 71 -13.28 10.61 -0.85
C ASP A 71 -13.17 11.37 -2.17
N TRP A 72 -12.03 12.03 -2.35
CA TRP A 72 -11.72 12.68 -3.61
C TRP A 72 -10.98 11.70 -4.51
N ASN A 73 -11.67 11.15 -5.52
CA ASN A 73 -11.10 10.22 -6.51
C ASN A 73 -10.41 8.98 -5.93
N GLY A 74 -10.80 8.51 -4.74
CA GLY A 74 -10.20 7.32 -4.12
C GLY A 74 -8.92 7.59 -3.33
N TYR A 75 -8.48 8.84 -3.23
CA TYR A 75 -7.17 9.21 -2.69
C TYR A 75 -7.06 9.01 -1.19
N GLY A 76 -8.09 9.41 -0.45
CA GLY A 76 -8.15 9.23 0.99
C GLY A 76 -8.24 7.75 1.36
N LEU A 77 -9.01 6.97 0.60
CA LEU A 77 -9.12 5.53 0.79
C LEU A 77 -7.78 4.84 0.52
N ALA A 78 -7.09 5.18 -0.58
CA ALA A 78 -5.76 4.64 -0.89
C ALA A 78 -4.75 4.92 0.24
N PHE A 79 -4.74 6.15 0.77
CA PHE A 79 -3.91 6.53 1.91
C PHE A 79 -4.25 5.73 3.19
N ALA A 80 -5.53 5.63 3.54
CA ALA A 80 -5.95 4.92 4.74
C ALA A 80 -5.70 3.40 4.68
N LEU A 81 -5.93 2.80 3.50
CA LEU A 81 -5.57 1.40 3.25
C LEU A 81 -4.06 1.20 3.31
N GLY A 82 -3.27 2.18 2.88
CA GLY A 82 -1.83 2.19 3.08
C GLY A 82 -1.44 2.05 4.56
N GLY A 83 -2.07 2.82 5.44
CA GLY A 83 -1.86 2.70 6.89
C GLY A 83 -2.35 1.36 7.47
N CYS A 84 -3.40 0.76 6.91
CA CYS A 84 -3.81 -0.60 7.26
C CYS A 84 -2.74 -1.64 6.86
N CYS A 85 -2.14 -1.51 5.66
CA CYS A 85 -1.04 -2.35 5.22
C CYS A 85 0.19 -2.21 6.12
N HIS A 86 0.51 -0.99 6.56
CA HIS A 86 1.56 -0.76 7.55
C HIS A 86 1.31 -1.57 8.83
N TRP A 87 0.09 -1.51 9.36
CA TRP A 87 -0.28 -2.26 10.57
C TRP A 87 -0.12 -3.77 10.35
N LEU A 88 -0.58 -4.31 9.21
CA LEU A 88 -0.43 -5.73 8.87
C LEU A 88 1.05 -6.14 8.85
N GLN A 89 1.90 -5.34 8.21
CA GLN A 89 3.35 -5.57 8.13
C GLN A 89 4.02 -5.51 9.51
N ASP A 90 3.59 -4.63 10.38
CA ASP A 90 4.14 -4.54 11.73
C ASP A 90 3.67 -5.66 12.64
N SER A 91 2.44 -6.13 12.44
CA SER A 91 1.85 -7.21 13.24
C SER A 91 2.57 -8.55 13.04
N VAL A 92 3.19 -8.81 11.87
CA VAL A 92 3.96 -10.05 11.67
C VAL A 92 5.33 -10.04 12.38
N THR A 93 5.73 -8.90 12.95
CA THR A 93 7.00 -8.77 13.69
C THR A 93 6.87 -9.14 15.16
N ILE A 94 7.98 -9.53 15.80
CA ILE A 94 8.05 -9.91 17.23
C ILE A 94 7.46 -8.83 18.15
N THR A 95 7.64 -7.57 17.80
CA THR A 95 7.19 -6.46 18.64
C THR A 95 5.67 -6.30 18.61
N GLY A 96 5.01 -6.64 17.50
CA GLY A 96 3.57 -6.43 17.29
C GLY A 96 3.12 -4.96 17.37
N VAL A 97 1.81 -4.77 17.25
CA VAL A 97 1.13 -3.45 17.23
C VAL A 97 -0.26 -3.53 17.88
N PRO A 98 -0.77 -2.44 18.48
CA PRO A 98 -2.11 -2.44 19.08
C PRO A 98 -3.21 -2.48 18.00
N ALA A 99 -4.23 -3.31 18.20
CA ALA A 99 -5.38 -3.34 17.29
C ALA A 99 -6.37 -2.19 17.55
N THR A 100 -6.57 -1.83 18.82
CA THR A 100 -7.54 -0.80 19.25
C THR A 100 -6.91 0.12 20.28
N TRP A 101 -7.54 1.25 20.59
CA TRP A 101 -7.06 2.17 21.64
C TRP A 101 -7.07 1.55 23.03
N TRP A 102 -7.89 0.51 23.24
CA TRP A 102 -8.01 -0.22 24.50
C TRP A 102 -7.19 -1.52 24.53
N SER A 103 -6.33 -1.74 23.54
CA SER A 103 -5.51 -2.95 23.49
C SER A 103 -4.42 -2.90 24.57
N ASP A 104 -4.62 -3.67 25.65
CA ASP A 104 -3.62 -3.87 26.70
C ASP A 104 -2.40 -4.69 26.23
N ARG A 105 -2.57 -5.47 25.15
CA ARG A 105 -1.53 -6.30 24.55
C ARG A 105 -1.36 -5.94 23.08
N ARG A 106 -0.12 -6.09 22.60
CA ARG A 106 0.19 -5.95 21.18
C ARG A 106 -0.24 -7.21 20.42
N THR A 107 -0.84 -7.00 19.26
CA THR A 107 -1.25 -8.06 18.35
C THR A 107 -0.07 -8.46 17.49
N THR A 108 0.14 -9.77 17.38
CA THR A 108 1.08 -10.37 16.42
C THR A 108 0.36 -11.33 15.50
N LEU A 109 0.59 -11.20 14.20
CA LEU A 109 0.18 -12.17 13.19
C LEU A 109 1.30 -13.20 12.98
N LEU A 110 0.94 -14.43 12.60
CA LEU A 110 1.89 -15.53 12.35
C LEU A 110 2.83 -15.80 13.54
N GLY A 111 2.36 -15.52 14.77
CA GLY A 111 3.13 -15.68 16.00
C GLY A 111 4.28 -14.68 16.17
N GLY A 112 4.34 -13.61 15.36
CA GLY A 112 5.35 -12.55 15.50
C GLY A 112 6.77 -13.05 15.28
N ARG A 113 7.01 -13.88 14.27
CA ARG A 113 8.32 -14.53 14.08
C ARG A 113 9.34 -13.68 13.33
N LEU A 114 8.92 -12.58 12.71
CA LEU A 114 9.82 -11.72 11.95
C LEU A 114 10.52 -10.70 12.87
N ARG A 115 11.84 -10.61 12.75
CA ARG A 115 12.61 -9.55 13.40
C ARG A 115 12.72 -8.36 12.44
N THR A 116 12.44 -7.17 12.94
CA THR A 116 12.59 -5.94 12.14
C THR A 116 14.02 -5.80 11.67
N GLY A 117 14.23 -5.62 10.36
CA GLY A 117 15.54 -5.54 9.71
C GLY A 117 16.25 -6.88 9.52
N GLY A 118 15.65 -8.01 9.90
CA GLY A 118 16.18 -9.34 9.63
C GLY A 118 15.90 -9.80 8.20
N ILE A 119 16.61 -10.85 7.75
CA ILE A 119 16.48 -11.38 6.39
C ILE A 119 15.04 -11.82 6.06
N GLY A 120 14.32 -12.38 7.04
CA GLY A 120 12.94 -12.85 6.83
C GLY A 120 11.97 -11.73 6.41
N GLU A 121 12.21 -10.49 6.83
CA GLU A 121 11.42 -9.33 6.41
C GLU A 121 11.55 -9.08 4.90
N TYR A 122 12.78 -9.13 4.39
CA TYR A 122 13.06 -8.93 2.97
C TYR A 122 12.56 -10.09 2.11
N ILE A 123 12.62 -11.32 2.62
CA ILE A 123 12.05 -12.49 1.93
C ILE A 123 10.54 -12.32 1.78
N VAL A 124 9.83 -11.98 2.85
CA VAL A 124 8.37 -11.75 2.80
C VAL A 124 8.05 -10.59 1.86
N SER A 125 8.79 -9.49 1.95
CA SER A 125 8.65 -8.33 1.06
C SER A 125 8.81 -8.72 -0.41
N ALA A 126 9.87 -9.46 -0.75
CA ALA A 126 10.13 -9.95 -2.09
C ALA A 126 9.03 -10.89 -2.59
N VAL A 127 8.56 -11.81 -1.75
CA VAL A 127 7.46 -12.73 -2.11
C VAL A 127 6.18 -11.95 -2.45
N VAL A 128 5.81 -10.96 -1.63
CA VAL A 128 4.62 -10.13 -1.89
C VAL A 128 4.77 -9.34 -3.18
N VAL A 129 5.93 -8.70 -3.38
CA VAL A 129 6.20 -7.92 -4.60
C VAL A 129 6.18 -8.79 -5.85
N LEU A 130 6.85 -9.95 -5.82
CA LEU A 130 6.87 -10.89 -6.95
C LEU A 130 5.50 -11.50 -7.23
N ALA A 131 4.71 -11.80 -6.19
CA ALA A 131 3.34 -12.26 -6.36
C ALA A 131 2.47 -11.19 -7.04
N CYS A 132 2.57 -9.92 -6.60
CA CYS A 132 1.88 -8.80 -7.24
C CYS A 132 2.32 -8.61 -8.69
N ALA A 133 3.64 -8.67 -8.96
CA ALA A 133 4.17 -8.60 -10.31
C ALA A 133 3.66 -9.74 -11.20
N GLY A 134 3.59 -10.97 -10.66
CA GLY A 134 3.00 -12.12 -11.35
C GLY A 134 1.52 -11.91 -11.67
N ILE A 135 0.73 -11.37 -10.73
CA ILE A 135 -0.68 -11.02 -10.98
C ILE A 135 -0.79 -9.98 -12.10
N VAL A 136 -0.01 -8.90 -12.06
CA VAL A 136 0.00 -7.90 -13.13
C VAL A 136 0.41 -8.53 -14.47
N ALA A 137 1.43 -9.39 -14.49
CA ALA A 137 1.86 -10.08 -15.72
C ALA A 137 0.80 -11.02 -16.28
N THR A 138 -0.02 -11.66 -15.44
CA THR A 138 -1.13 -12.52 -15.89
C THR A 138 -2.31 -11.72 -16.42
N ARG A 139 -2.45 -10.47 -15.99
CA ARG A 139 -3.38 -9.49 -16.55
C ARG A 139 -2.76 -8.87 -17.80
N GLY A 140 -2.32 -9.72 -18.72
CA GLY A 140 -1.79 -9.25 -20.00
C GLY A 140 -2.82 -8.37 -20.73
N PRO A 141 -2.36 -7.62 -21.74
CA PRO A 141 -3.22 -6.69 -22.47
C PRO A 141 -4.47 -7.34 -23.12
N ASP A 142 -4.43 -8.66 -23.31
CA ASP A 142 -5.49 -9.48 -23.92
C ASP A 142 -6.40 -10.19 -22.89
N GLY A 143 -6.14 -10.01 -21.58
CA GLY A 143 -6.79 -10.73 -20.49
C GLY A 143 -8.04 -10.06 -19.90
N GLY A 144 -8.44 -8.88 -20.39
CA GLY A 144 -9.61 -8.13 -19.93
C GLY A 144 -9.41 -6.62 -19.87
N TYR A 145 -10.42 -5.89 -19.35
CA TYR A 145 -10.35 -4.43 -19.21
C TYR A 145 -9.37 -4.02 -18.10
N LEU A 146 -8.20 -3.52 -18.49
CA LEU A 146 -7.21 -2.90 -17.61
C LEU A 146 -7.15 -1.42 -17.95
N PRO A 147 -7.83 -0.55 -17.18
CA PRO A 147 -7.91 0.87 -17.50
C PRO A 147 -6.53 1.54 -17.56
N PHE A 148 -5.55 1.01 -16.83
CA PHE A 148 -4.20 1.55 -16.72
C PHE A 148 -3.14 0.73 -17.47
N PHE A 149 -3.51 -0.41 -18.06
CA PHE A 149 -2.57 -1.30 -18.77
C PHE A 149 -3.10 -1.76 -20.12
N ARG A 150 -3.28 -0.82 -21.06
CA ARG A 150 -3.93 -1.10 -22.34
C ARG A 150 -2.96 -1.67 -23.38
N ASN A 151 -3.46 -2.62 -24.19
CA ASN A 151 -2.76 -3.11 -25.37
C ASN A 151 -2.76 -2.07 -26.50
N TRP A 152 -2.11 -0.91 -26.35
CA TRP A 152 -2.12 0.09 -27.42
C TRP A 152 -1.70 -0.47 -28.80
N PRO A 153 -0.68 -1.35 -28.91
CA PRO A 153 -0.37 -2.02 -30.17
C PRO A 153 -1.48 -2.94 -30.69
N GLY A 154 -2.09 -3.75 -29.81
CA GLY A 154 -3.19 -4.66 -30.17
C GLY A 154 -4.45 -3.92 -30.60
N LEU A 155 -4.86 -2.90 -29.83
CA LEU A 155 -6.01 -2.05 -30.14
C LEU A 155 -5.87 -1.35 -31.50
N TYR A 156 -4.65 -0.93 -31.86
CA TYR A 156 -4.38 -0.35 -33.18
C TYR A 156 -4.43 -1.40 -34.29
N ALA A 157 -3.86 -2.58 -34.05
CA ALA A 157 -3.91 -3.70 -35.00
C ALA A 157 -5.33 -4.19 -35.28
N GLU A 158 -6.21 -4.13 -34.28
CA GLU A 158 -7.64 -4.48 -34.37
C GLU A 158 -8.50 -3.36 -34.96
N GLY A 159 -7.93 -2.17 -35.17
CA GLY A 159 -8.65 -1.00 -35.70
C GLY A 159 -9.61 -0.35 -34.70
N LEU A 160 -9.44 -0.61 -33.40
CA LEU A 160 -10.25 -0.04 -32.33
C LEU A 160 -9.82 1.38 -31.92
N VAL A 161 -8.55 1.73 -32.16
CA VAL A 161 -7.99 3.07 -31.93
C VAL A 161 -7.30 3.58 -33.20
N ASP A 162 -7.31 4.89 -33.41
CA ASP A 162 -6.69 5.48 -34.59
C ASP A 162 -5.16 5.63 -34.44
N GLY A 163 -4.47 5.93 -35.54
CA GLY A 163 -3.02 6.09 -35.53
C GLY A 163 -2.52 7.35 -34.81
N ALA A 164 -3.38 8.32 -34.49
CA ALA A 164 -3.02 9.48 -33.67
C ALA A 164 -3.06 9.12 -32.18
N GLU A 165 -4.12 8.46 -31.74
CA GLU A 165 -4.33 7.93 -30.40
C GLU A 165 -3.23 6.91 -30.04
N TRP A 166 -2.98 5.92 -30.90
CA TRP A 166 -1.87 4.98 -30.70
C TRP A 166 -0.52 5.72 -30.56
N ARG A 167 -0.23 6.72 -31.40
CA ARG A 167 1.03 7.46 -31.33
C ARG A 167 1.19 8.25 -30.04
N GLN A 168 0.10 8.76 -29.46
CA GLN A 168 0.13 9.48 -28.19
C GLN A 168 0.43 8.54 -27.02
N HIS A 169 -0.08 7.31 -27.08
CA HIS A 169 -0.01 6.35 -25.99
C HIS A 169 1.00 5.20 -26.19
N ARG A 170 1.74 5.16 -27.31
CA ARG A 170 2.69 4.06 -27.66
C ARG A 170 3.83 3.82 -26.67
N PHE A 171 4.09 4.77 -25.77
CA PHE A 171 5.12 4.66 -24.74
C PHE A 171 4.53 4.48 -23.33
N GLU A 172 3.21 4.33 -23.23
CA GLU A 172 2.54 3.79 -22.05
C GLU A 172 2.79 2.28 -22.05
N TRP A 173 4.04 1.92 -21.79
CA TRP A 173 4.39 0.62 -21.27
C TRP A 173 3.98 0.71 -19.81
N PHE A 174 3.13 -0.21 -19.37
CA PHE A 174 2.35 -0.10 -18.13
C PHE A 174 1.06 0.62 -18.41
#